data_AF-A0A8S9ZXI9-F1
#
_entry.id   AF-A0A8S9ZXI9-F1
#
_cell.length_a   1.000
_cell.length_b   1.000
_cell.length_c   1.000
_cell.angle_alpha   90.00
_cell.angle_beta   90.00
_cell.angle_gamma   90.00
#
_symmetry.space_group_name_H-M   'P 1'
#
loop_
_entity.id
_entity.type
_entity.pdbx_description
1 polymer ?
#
loop_
_entity_poly.entity_id
_entity_poly.type
_entity_poly.pdbx_seq_one_letter_code
_entity_poly.pdbx_strand_id
1 'polypeptide(L)'
;MNNITTLIEGINNREYLFFSLKDPIRTIYGLLDSFVLIFGVSMNLLLIYLIKTKTATGMEIYKKLLYMSCFMDLIVSFWTFIVQPIPCISHGYRTVLMNGIFRNSSQPIRYAVYLMWIQLMLIFLCTTITQYVYRYCILCKNGIISIKLFGTLIFTQITLFFAHGSILTWADYPRKEELILMEEIKTKVIKESGLTDVEFISFVNARAFRWLLHVIVMLIILPGFYIIVCICMIKIRKVVQQMNVLKLKEYSLQVSAALLFQALLPSFEAISWTIQTFVPVLITEGNTVLYTVFTDIPIHLIPALNPIGTILLVAPYRRSVFRYFGITKAQTKIIRIQTTIQTKRRRTVSIHPTYGN
;
A
#
# COMPACT_ATOMS: atom_id res chain seq x y z
N MET A 1 28.32 20.11 20.28
CA MET A 1 27.30 21.10 19.85
C MET A 1 27.55 21.72 18.47
N ASN A 2 28.64 21.38 17.75
CA ASN A 2 28.96 21.99 16.44
C ASN A 2 28.25 21.38 15.21
N ASN A 3 27.34 20.40 15.39
CA ASN A 3 26.67 19.71 14.28
C ASN A 3 25.30 20.28 13.89
N ILE A 4 24.72 21.19 14.67
CA ILE A 4 23.40 21.77 14.38
C ILE A 4 23.52 22.98 13.45
N THR A 5 24.58 23.78 13.61
CA THR A 5 24.85 24.96 12.77
C THR A 5 25.13 24.58 11.32
N THR A 6 25.85 23.48 11.07
CA THR A 6 26.10 22.96 9.71
C THR A 6 24.84 22.44 9.01
N LEU A 7 23.84 21.98 9.76
CA LEU A 7 22.56 21.58 9.20
C LEU A 7 21.77 22.78 8.68
N ILE A 8 21.78 23.90 9.42
CA ILE A 8 21.05 25.13 9.09
C ILE A 8 21.76 25.93 7.99
N GLU A 9 23.09 26.03 8.02
CA GLU A 9 23.86 26.67 6.95
C GLU A 9 23.83 25.86 5.65
N GLY A 10 23.74 24.53 5.74
CA GLY A 10 23.47 23.67 4.61
C GLY A 10 22.18 24.09 3.89
N ILE A 11 21.08 24.24 4.65
CA ILE A 11 19.73 24.60 4.16
C ILE A 11 19.72 25.94 3.40
N ASN A 12 20.50 26.93 3.84
CA ASN A 12 20.49 28.27 3.24
C ASN A 12 21.32 28.42 1.97
N ASN A 13 22.27 27.50 1.68
CA ASN A 13 23.25 27.68 0.60
C ASN A 13 23.17 26.66 -0.55
N ARG A 14 22.17 25.79 -0.58
CA ARG A 14 21.94 24.89 -1.73
C ARG A 14 20.53 25.05 -2.26
N GLU A 15 20.38 24.93 -3.58
CA GLU A 15 19.10 24.77 -4.25
C GLU A 15 18.44 23.45 -3.78
N TYR A 16 17.80 23.44 -2.61
CA TYR A 16 16.93 22.34 -2.15
C TYR A 16 15.59 22.36 -2.89
N LEU A 17 15.65 22.55 -4.21
CA LEU A 17 14.49 22.36 -5.05
C LEU A 17 14.23 20.86 -5.08
N PHE A 18 13.20 20.44 -4.34
CA PHE A 18 12.62 19.09 -4.36
C PHE A 18 12.28 18.64 -5.80
N PHE A 19 12.08 19.62 -6.69
CA PHE A 19 11.86 19.46 -8.13
C PHE A 19 13.04 20.05 -8.91
N SER A 20 13.90 19.19 -9.46
CA SER A 20 15.00 19.59 -10.33
C SER A 20 14.62 19.30 -11.77
N LEU A 21 14.46 20.33 -12.60
CA LEU A 21 14.25 20.16 -14.05
C LEU A 21 15.43 19.46 -14.73
N LYS A 22 16.59 19.39 -14.07
CA LYS A 22 17.78 18.68 -14.55
C LYS A 22 17.72 17.17 -14.27
N ASP A 23 16.91 16.73 -13.30
CA ASP A 23 16.76 15.33 -12.88
C ASP A 23 15.31 14.85 -13.05
N PRO A 24 14.90 14.40 -14.27
CA PRO A 24 13.50 14.06 -14.55
C PRO A 24 12.97 12.93 -13.66
N ILE A 25 13.82 11.93 -13.34
CA ILE A 25 13.44 10.80 -12.49
C ILE A 25 13.09 11.29 -11.07
N ARG A 26 13.95 12.10 -10.45
CA ARG A 26 13.69 12.66 -9.12
C ARG A 26 12.46 13.54 -9.11
N THR A 27 12.28 14.33 -10.15
CA THR A 27 11.09 15.16 -10.30
C THR A 27 9.82 14.32 -10.38
N ILE A 28 9.82 13.22 -11.15
CA ILE A 28 8.68 12.29 -11.24
C ILE A 28 8.38 11.65 -9.88
N TYR A 29 9.39 11.13 -9.18
CA TYR A 29 9.21 10.54 -7.85
C TYR A 29 8.76 11.56 -6.82
N GLY A 30 9.38 12.74 -6.80
CA GLY A 30 8.98 13.84 -5.93
C GLY A 30 7.53 14.27 -6.15
N LEU A 31 7.09 14.36 -7.41
CA LEU A 31 5.71 14.69 -7.77
C LEU A 31 4.75 13.57 -7.38
N LEU A 32 5.12 12.32 -7.64
CA LEU A 32 4.31 11.16 -7.27
C LEU A 32 4.15 11.05 -5.76
N ASP A 33 5.23 11.12 -4.98
CA ASP A 33 5.18 11.03 -3.52
C ASP A 33 4.41 12.19 -2.92
N SER A 34 4.58 13.40 -3.45
CA SER A 34 3.81 14.57 -3.03
C SER A 34 2.32 14.40 -3.35
N PHE A 35 2.00 13.89 -4.53
CA PHE A 35 0.63 13.56 -4.93
C PHE A 35 0.04 12.49 -4.00
N VAL A 36 0.75 11.38 -3.79
CA VAL A 36 0.36 10.29 -2.89
C VAL A 36 0.14 10.80 -1.48
N LEU A 37 1.02 11.67 -0.96
CA LEU A 37 0.87 12.24 0.37
C LEU A 37 -0.39 13.11 0.44
N ILE A 38 -0.51 14.13 -0.43
CA ILE A 38 -1.62 15.08 -0.37
C ILE A 38 -2.95 14.37 -0.63
N PHE A 39 -3.01 13.58 -1.70
CA PHE A 39 -4.22 12.88 -2.11
C PHE A 39 -4.54 11.71 -1.17
N GLY A 40 -3.55 10.91 -0.78
CA GLY A 40 -3.71 9.81 0.15
C GLY A 40 -4.16 10.27 1.53
N VAL A 41 -3.55 11.33 2.08
CA VAL A 41 -4.01 11.95 3.35
C VAL A 41 -5.43 12.47 3.20
N SER A 42 -5.75 13.21 2.13
CA SER A 42 -7.09 13.74 1.89
C SER A 42 -8.15 12.64 1.81
N MET A 43 -7.87 11.56 1.07
CA MET A 43 -8.80 10.43 0.91
C MET A 43 -8.95 9.61 2.19
N ASN A 44 -7.88 9.42 2.97
CA ASN A 44 -7.95 8.77 4.27
C ASN A 44 -8.75 9.61 5.30
N LEU A 45 -8.55 10.93 5.33
CA LEU A 45 -9.34 11.83 6.18
C LEU A 45 -10.83 11.82 5.78
N LEU A 46 -11.12 11.84 4.48
CA LEU A 46 -12.48 11.69 3.97
C LEU A 46 -13.09 10.34 4.40
N LEU A 47 -12.34 9.24 4.27
CA LEU A 47 -12.79 7.93 4.70
C LEU A 47 -13.04 7.89 6.21
N ILE A 48 -12.15 8.44 7.04
CA ILE A 48 -12.34 8.58 8.50
C ILE A 48 -13.64 9.32 8.81
N TYR A 49 -13.92 10.42 8.11
CA TYR A 49 -15.17 11.17 8.25
C TYR A 49 -16.41 10.32 7.86
N LEU A 50 -16.33 9.56 6.77
CA LEU A 50 -17.40 8.67 6.31
C LEU A 50 -17.62 7.51 7.29
N ILE A 51 -16.56 6.92 7.83
CA ILE A 51 -16.63 5.90 8.88
C ILE A 51 -17.33 6.47 10.13
N LYS A 52 -17.00 7.72 10.51
CA LYS A 52 -17.62 8.36 11.67
C LYS A 52 -19.12 8.63 11.46
N THR A 53 -19.52 9.05 10.27
CA THR A 53 -20.86 9.62 10.03
C THR A 53 -21.83 8.69 9.27
N LYS A 54 -21.34 7.66 8.59
CA LYS A 54 -22.15 6.80 7.69
C LYS A 54 -22.11 5.31 8.04
N THR A 55 -21.25 4.87 8.95
CA THR A 55 -21.27 3.49 9.45
C THR A 55 -22.47 3.28 10.37
N ALA A 56 -23.18 2.16 10.19
CA ALA A 56 -24.32 1.80 11.05
C ALA A 56 -23.84 1.40 12.45
N THR A 57 -24.63 1.72 13.48
CA THR A 57 -24.31 1.43 14.90
C THR A 57 -24.07 -0.05 15.18
N GLY A 58 -24.73 -0.96 14.48
CA GLY A 58 -24.49 -2.40 14.58
C GLY A 58 -23.12 -2.88 14.07
N MET A 59 -22.23 -1.97 13.66
CA MET A 59 -20.99 -2.27 12.95
C MET A 59 -19.75 -1.61 13.56
N GLU A 60 -19.82 -1.27 14.85
CA GLU A 60 -18.71 -0.66 15.58
C GLU A 60 -17.41 -1.46 15.47
N ILE A 61 -17.49 -2.78 15.36
CA ILE A 61 -16.28 -3.59 15.20
C ILE A 61 -15.59 -3.34 13.84
N TYR A 62 -16.36 -3.24 12.76
CA TYR A 62 -15.84 -2.95 11.43
C TYR A 62 -15.30 -1.53 11.33
N LYS A 63 -15.94 -0.60 12.04
CA LYS A 63 -15.48 0.77 12.18
C LYS A 63 -14.03 0.83 12.71
N LYS A 64 -13.73 0.05 13.76
CA LYS A 64 -12.37 -0.04 14.34
C LYS A 64 -11.34 -0.57 13.33
N LEU A 65 -11.69 -1.61 12.56
CA LEU A 65 -10.80 -2.16 11.54
C LEU A 65 -10.51 -1.16 10.42
N LEU A 66 -11.54 -0.46 9.94
CA LEU A 66 -11.38 0.56 8.91
C LEU A 66 -10.56 1.75 9.41
N TYR A 67 -10.75 2.19 10.67
CA TYR A 67 -9.89 3.21 11.27
C TYR A 67 -8.43 2.76 11.34
N MET A 68 -8.17 1.54 11.81
CA MET A 68 -6.82 1.00 11.86
C MET A 68 -6.16 1.01 10.47
N SER A 69 -6.89 0.62 9.42
CA SER A 69 -6.40 0.71 8.05
C SER A 69 -6.05 2.16 7.67
N CYS A 70 -6.96 3.12 7.90
CA CYS A 70 -6.72 4.52 7.54
C CYS A 70 -5.51 5.10 8.29
N PHE A 71 -5.34 4.77 9.58
CA PHE A 71 -4.18 5.23 10.35
C PHE A 71 -2.88 4.63 9.83
N MET A 72 -2.87 3.34 9.48
CA MET A 72 -1.70 2.72 8.86
C MET A 72 -1.37 3.34 7.50
N ASP A 73 -2.36 3.57 6.66
CA ASP A 73 -2.17 4.24 5.36
C ASP A 73 -1.57 5.64 5.55
N LEU A 74 -2.06 6.42 6.52
CA LEU A 74 -1.50 7.73 6.84
C LEU A 74 -0.04 7.64 7.29
N ILE A 75 0.27 6.74 8.23
CA ILE A 75 1.65 6.54 8.73
C ILE A 75 2.58 6.17 7.57
N VAL A 76 2.16 5.22 6.72
CA VAL A 76 2.94 4.79 5.55
C VAL A 76 3.11 5.95 4.56
N SER A 77 2.06 6.71 4.24
CA SER A 77 2.16 7.89 3.35
C SER A 77 3.17 8.91 3.84
N PHE A 78 3.16 9.25 5.14
CA PHE A 78 4.12 10.19 5.70
C PHE A 78 5.55 9.63 5.64
N TRP A 79 5.75 8.37 6.03
CA TRP A 79 7.08 7.76 6.00
C TRP A 79 7.62 7.59 4.59
N THR A 80 6.79 7.19 3.64
CA THR A 80 7.15 7.14 2.22
C THR A 80 7.62 8.50 1.73
N PHE A 81 6.91 9.59 2.05
CA PHE A 81 7.34 10.94 1.69
C PHE A 81 8.62 11.39 2.41
N ILE A 82 8.84 10.98 3.66
CA ILE A 82 10.06 11.29 4.41
C ILE A 82 11.27 10.59 3.80
N VAL A 83 11.12 9.33 3.38
CA VAL A 83 12.22 8.49 2.90
C VAL A 83 12.47 8.69 1.41
N GLN A 84 11.41 8.69 0.61
CA GLN A 84 11.42 8.64 -0.87
C GLN A 84 12.48 7.67 -1.41
N PRO A 85 12.35 6.38 -1.09
CA PRO A 85 13.29 5.38 -1.55
C PRO A 85 13.11 5.22 -3.06
N ILE A 86 14.21 5.27 -3.81
CA ILE A 86 14.24 4.96 -5.23
C ILE A 86 15.08 3.70 -5.35
N PRO A 87 14.47 2.51 -5.43
CA PRO A 87 15.23 1.31 -5.70
C PRO A 87 15.94 1.49 -7.04
N CYS A 88 17.15 0.95 -7.13
CA CYS A 88 17.98 1.03 -8.32
C CYS A 88 18.73 -0.28 -8.46
N ILE A 89 18.74 -0.83 -9.65
CA ILE A 89 19.53 -2.02 -9.93
C ILE A 89 20.61 -1.55 -10.91
N SER A 90 21.85 -2.01 -10.77
CA SER A 90 22.90 -1.62 -11.70
C SER A 90 24.05 -2.62 -11.63
N HIS A 91 24.48 -3.15 -12.77
CA HIS A 91 25.66 -4.02 -12.88
C HIS A 91 25.63 -5.24 -11.92
N GLY A 92 24.45 -5.85 -11.74
CA GLY A 92 24.26 -6.98 -10.82
C GLY A 92 24.20 -6.61 -9.33
N TYR A 93 24.20 -5.31 -9.00
CA TYR A 93 23.96 -4.80 -7.64
C TYR A 93 22.51 -4.37 -7.48
N ARG A 94 21.94 -4.69 -6.32
CA ARG A 94 20.69 -4.13 -5.83
C ARG A 94 21.05 -2.99 -4.90
N THR A 95 20.56 -1.80 -5.24
CA THR A 95 20.85 -0.57 -4.52
C THR A 95 19.54 0.16 -4.24
N VAL A 96 19.54 1.04 -3.26
CA VAL A 96 18.41 1.96 -3.04
C VAL A 96 18.99 3.34 -2.84
N LEU A 97 18.46 4.32 -3.55
CA LEU A 97 18.76 5.73 -3.39
C LEU A 97 17.75 6.38 -2.46
N MET A 98 18.18 7.43 -1.75
CA MET A 98 17.29 8.24 -0.92
C MET A 98 17.10 9.61 -1.55
N ASN A 99 15.86 9.96 -1.86
CA ASN A 99 15.51 11.30 -2.35
C ASN A 99 14.89 12.21 -1.27
N GLY A 100 14.50 11.63 -0.13
CA GLY A 100 13.75 12.33 0.91
C GLY A 100 14.59 13.22 1.83
N ILE A 101 13.99 13.59 2.97
CA ILE A 101 14.50 14.62 3.89
C ILE A 101 15.91 14.29 4.41
N PHE A 102 16.20 13.02 4.65
CA PHE A 102 17.47 12.60 5.24
C PHE A 102 18.56 12.30 4.21
N ARG A 103 18.39 12.61 2.91
CA ARG A 103 19.38 12.27 1.86
C ARG A 103 20.81 12.72 2.15
N ASN A 104 20.97 13.87 2.82
CA ASN A 104 22.28 14.45 3.17
C ASN A 104 22.77 14.06 4.58
N SER A 105 22.06 13.17 5.26
CA SER A 105 22.47 12.68 6.59
C SER A 105 23.56 11.61 6.47
N SER A 106 24.23 11.30 7.58
CA SER A 106 25.19 10.19 7.64
C SER A 106 24.57 8.84 7.26
N GLN A 107 25.37 7.93 6.68
CA GLN A 107 24.90 6.61 6.24
C GLN A 107 24.07 5.83 7.28
N PRO A 108 24.46 5.76 8.57
CA PRO A 108 23.66 5.05 9.56
C PRO A 108 22.26 5.65 9.77
N ILE A 109 22.15 6.99 9.73
CA ILE A 109 20.86 7.68 9.89
C ILE A 109 19.97 7.40 8.67
N ARG A 110 20.52 7.53 7.45
CA ARG A 110 19.78 7.25 6.22
C ARG A 110 19.25 5.81 6.20
N TYR A 111 20.12 4.86 6.56
CA TYR A 111 19.74 3.46 6.63
C TYR A 111 18.71 3.18 7.72
N ALA A 112 18.83 3.77 8.91
CA ALA A 112 17.85 3.58 9.99
C ALA A 112 16.45 4.08 9.59
N VAL A 113 16.36 5.22 8.92
CA VAL A 113 15.12 5.78 8.40
C VAL A 113 14.53 4.88 7.30
N TYR A 114 15.36 4.39 6.38
CA TYR A 114 14.96 3.40 5.38
C TYR A 114 14.44 2.10 5.99
N LEU A 115 15.18 1.55 6.96
CA LEU A 115 14.83 0.33 7.65
C LEU A 115 13.47 0.47 8.34
N MET A 116 13.23 1.60 9.02
CA MET A 116 11.94 1.88 9.64
C MET A 116 10.80 1.94 8.61
N TRP A 117 11.02 2.58 7.45
CA TRP A 117 10.03 2.57 6.37
C TRP A 117 9.70 1.15 5.89
N ILE A 118 10.71 0.32 5.63
CA ILE A 118 10.48 -1.10 5.26
C ILE A 118 9.74 -1.86 6.35
N GLN A 119 10.09 -1.65 7.62
CA GLN A 119 9.38 -2.31 8.71
C GLN A 119 7.92 -1.87 8.84
N LEU A 120 7.60 -0.61 8.51
CA LEU A 120 6.21 -0.13 8.48
C LEU A 120 5.40 -0.80 7.37
N MET A 121 5.99 -1.04 6.20
CA MET A 121 5.35 -1.82 5.13
C MET A 121 5.07 -3.27 5.58
N LEU A 122 6.02 -3.89 6.28
CA LEU A 122 5.80 -5.22 6.87
C LEU A 122 4.70 -5.21 7.95
N ILE A 123 4.65 -4.19 8.82
CA ILE A 123 3.57 -4.01 9.81
C ILE A 123 2.23 -3.84 9.10
N PHE A 124 2.17 -3.08 8.00
CA PHE A 124 0.96 -2.90 7.19
C PHE A 124 0.42 -4.24 6.66
N LEU A 125 1.30 -5.08 6.13
CA LEU A 125 0.97 -6.44 5.71
C LEU A 125 0.48 -7.32 6.88
N CYS A 126 1.20 -7.33 7.99
CA CYS A 126 0.83 -8.09 9.21
C CYS A 126 -0.52 -7.62 9.78
N THR A 127 -0.77 -6.32 9.74
CA THR A 127 -2.03 -5.70 10.18
C THR A 127 -3.19 -6.18 9.31
N THR A 128 -3.01 -6.23 7.99
CA THR A 128 -4.03 -6.74 7.06
C THR A 128 -4.44 -8.18 7.42
N ILE A 129 -3.47 -9.05 7.71
CA ILE A 129 -3.75 -10.44 8.15
C ILE A 129 -4.48 -10.45 9.48
N THR A 130 -4.03 -9.64 10.44
CA THR A 130 -4.65 -9.52 11.76
C THR A 130 -6.10 -9.09 11.64
N GLN A 131 -6.42 -8.15 10.73
CA GLN A 131 -7.81 -7.74 10.45
C GLN A 131 -8.67 -8.91 9.92
N TYR A 132 -8.11 -9.78 9.08
CA TYR A 132 -8.80 -10.98 8.59
C TYR A 132 -9.02 -12.03 9.66
N VAL A 133 -8.01 -12.32 10.48
CA VAL A 133 -8.11 -13.25 11.61
C VAL A 133 -9.13 -12.76 12.62
N TYR A 134 -9.06 -11.48 12.97
CA TYR A 134 -10.00 -10.83 13.88
C TYR A 134 -11.43 -10.91 13.35
N ARG A 135 -11.64 -10.64 12.06
CA ARG A 135 -12.96 -10.78 11.42
C ARG A 135 -13.45 -12.23 11.40
N TYR A 136 -12.56 -13.18 11.15
CA TYR A 136 -12.87 -14.60 11.22
C TYR A 136 -13.36 -14.98 12.62
N CYS A 137 -12.70 -14.52 13.69
CA CYS A 137 -13.16 -14.76 15.06
C CYS A 137 -14.55 -14.17 15.32
N ILE A 138 -14.82 -12.96 14.84
CA ILE A 138 -16.12 -12.34 15.08
C ILE A 138 -17.25 -13.08 14.38
N LEU A 139 -17.08 -13.37 13.10
CA LEU A 139 -18.14 -13.97 12.29
C LEU A 139 -18.28 -15.47 12.52
N CYS A 140 -17.17 -16.20 12.66
CA CYS A 140 -17.17 -17.66 12.71
C CYS A 140 -17.02 -18.23 14.14
N LYS A 141 -16.70 -17.40 15.14
CA LYS A 141 -16.54 -17.81 16.56
C LYS A 141 -17.38 -16.96 17.51
N ASN A 142 -18.51 -16.43 17.04
CA ASN A 142 -19.49 -15.69 17.84
C ASN A 142 -18.88 -14.51 18.64
N GLY A 143 -17.89 -13.81 18.08
CA GLY A 143 -17.26 -12.68 18.76
C GLY A 143 -16.22 -13.05 19.83
N ILE A 144 -16.01 -14.34 20.12
CA ILE A 144 -15.07 -14.76 21.16
C ILE A 144 -13.65 -14.71 20.59
N ILE A 145 -12.90 -13.70 20.99
CA ILE A 145 -11.46 -13.58 20.70
C ILE A 145 -10.72 -14.05 21.94
N SER A 146 -10.04 -15.18 21.81
CA SER A 146 -9.19 -15.69 22.90
C SER A 146 -8.02 -14.73 23.14
N ILE A 147 -7.81 -14.34 24.40
CA ILE A 147 -6.63 -13.57 24.83
C ILE A 147 -5.33 -14.24 24.38
N LYS A 148 -5.30 -15.58 24.34
CA LYS A 148 -4.16 -16.37 23.86
C LYS A 148 -3.90 -16.11 22.37
N LEU A 149 -4.94 -16.13 21.53
CA LEU A 149 -4.79 -15.84 20.10
C LEU A 149 -4.30 -14.41 19.87
N PHE A 150 -4.87 -13.44 20.58
CA PHE A 150 -4.45 -12.04 20.47
C PHE A 150 -2.99 -11.85 20.90
N GLY A 151 -2.60 -12.44 22.04
CA GLY A 151 -1.22 -12.45 22.51
C GLY A 151 -0.26 -13.12 21.53
N THR A 152 -0.64 -14.25 20.93
CA THR A 152 0.15 -14.92 19.89
C THR A 152 0.32 -14.03 18.65
N LEU A 153 -0.73 -13.37 18.18
CA LEU A 153 -0.63 -12.47 17.02
C LEU A 153 0.33 -11.30 17.28
N ILE A 154 0.21 -10.65 18.44
CA ILE A 154 1.12 -9.57 18.84
C ILE A 154 2.56 -10.08 18.95
N PHE A 155 2.77 -11.20 19.65
CA PHE A 155 4.10 -11.76 19.85
C PHE A 155 4.76 -12.15 18.52
N THR A 156 4.01 -12.80 17.62
CA THR A 156 4.47 -13.14 16.27
C THR A 156 4.82 -11.89 15.48
N GLN A 157 3.99 -10.83 15.53
CA GLN A 157 4.24 -9.58 14.81
C GLN A 157 5.50 -8.86 15.32
N ILE A 158 5.69 -8.78 16.65
CA ILE A 158 6.89 -8.19 17.26
C ILE A 158 8.14 -9.00 16.88
N THR A 159 8.07 -10.32 17.02
CA THR A 159 9.19 -11.21 16.68
C THR A 159 9.56 -11.06 15.21
N LEU A 160 8.56 -11.06 14.33
CA LEU A 160 8.77 -10.92 12.89
C LEU A 160 9.36 -9.54 12.53
N PHE A 161 8.91 -8.46 13.17
CA PHE A 161 9.45 -7.11 12.98
C PHE A 161 10.96 -7.07 13.29
N PHE A 162 11.37 -7.54 14.47
CA PHE A 162 12.78 -7.52 14.87
C PHE A 162 13.62 -8.51 14.07
N ALA A 163 13.11 -9.71 13.80
CA ALA A 163 13.80 -10.71 12.98
C ALA A 163 14.01 -10.19 11.55
N HIS A 164 12.97 -9.63 10.92
CA HIS A 164 13.05 -9.04 9.58
C HIS A 164 14.02 -7.85 9.54
N GLY A 165 13.99 -6.98 10.54
CA GLY A 165 14.93 -5.85 10.61
C GLY A 165 16.38 -6.29 10.72
N SER A 166 16.64 -7.32 11.52
CA SER A 166 17.98 -7.87 11.71
C SER A 166 18.50 -8.55 10.44
N ILE A 167 17.69 -9.40 9.80
CA ILE A 167 18.09 -10.07 8.56
C ILE A 167 18.29 -9.09 7.41
N LEU A 168 17.42 -8.07 7.27
CA LEU A 168 17.56 -7.06 6.22
C LEU A 168 18.84 -6.23 6.43
N THR A 169 19.09 -5.77 7.67
CA THR A 169 20.34 -5.07 8.02
C THR A 169 21.57 -5.89 7.71
N TRP A 170 21.57 -7.17 8.05
CA TRP A 170 22.68 -8.06 7.70
C TRP A 170 22.82 -8.26 6.18
N ALA A 171 21.68 -8.33 5.47
CA ALA A 171 21.62 -8.59 4.03
C ALA A 171 22.09 -7.40 3.19
N ASP A 172 21.66 -6.17 3.48
CA ASP A 172 21.79 -5.05 2.53
C ASP A 172 22.44 -3.76 3.09
N TYR A 173 22.83 -3.74 4.37
CA TYR A 173 23.64 -2.65 4.90
C TYR A 173 25.02 -2.63 4.22
N PRO A 174 25.48 -1.47 3.69
CA PRO A 174 26.78 -1.37 3.03
C PRO A 174 27.95 -1.61 3.99
N ARG A 175 28.88 -2.47 3.61
CA ARG A 175 30.09 -2.76 4.40
C ARG A 175 31.28 -1.90 3.94
N LYS A 176 32.33 -1.82 4.76
CA LYS A 176 33.51 -0.98 4.47
C LYS A 176 34.18 -1.37 3.16
N GLU A 177 34.29 -2.67 2.91
CA GLU A 177 34.85 -3.24 1.68
C GLU A 177 34.01 -2.97 0.43
N GLU A 178 32.72 -2.67 0.59
CA GLU A 178 31.81 -2.39 -0.52
C GLU A 178 31.76 -0.90 -0.90
N LEU A 179 32.32 -0.01 -0.06
CA LEU A 179 32.27 1.43 -0.29
C LEU A 179 32.99 1.86 -1.59
N ILE A 180 34.08 1.17 -1.95
CA ILE A 180 34.83 1.44 -3.19
C ILE A 180 33.95 1.11 -4.40
N LEU A 181 33.31 -0.07 -4.40
CA LEU A 181 32.42 -0.48 -5.47
C LEU A 181 31.16 0.38 -5.51
N MET A 182 30.64 0.80 -4.35
CA MET A 182 29.50 1.69 -4.26
C MET A 182 29.76 3.04 -4.96
N GLU A 183 30.97 3.61 -4.81
CA GLU A 183 31.35 4.84 -5.50
C GLU A 183 31.53 4.65 -7.02
N GLU A 184 32.06 3.49 -7.44
CA GLU A 184 32.15 3.13 -8.85
C GLU A 184 30.75 3.03 -9.49
N ILE A 185 29.84 2.29 -8.84
CA ILE A 185 28.45 2.13 -9.30
C ILE A 185 27.72 3.47 -9.27
N LYS A 186 27.98 4.32 -8.27
CA LYS A 186 27.42 5.68 -8.21
C LYS A 186 27.81 6.49 -9.44
N THR A 187 29.08 6.46 -9.82
CA THR A 187 29.59 7.15 -11.01
C THR A 187 28.92 6.64 -12.29
N LYS A 188 28.74 5.32 -12.41
CA LYS A 188 28.05 4.72 -13.56
C LYS A 188 26.58 5.12 -13.61
N VAL A 189 25.86 5.05 -12.49
CA VAL A 189 24.45 5.48 -12.40
C VAL A 189 24.31 6.95 -12.78
N ILE A 190 25.17 7.85 -12.27
CA ILE A 190 25.17 9.27 -12.66
C ILE A 190 25.33 9.42 -14.17
N LYS A 191 26.31 8.72 -14.77
CA LYS A 191 26.60 8.78 -16.21
C LYS A 191 25.46 8.24 -17.08
N GLU A 192 24.83 7.13 -16.67
CA GLU A 192 23.81 6.43 -17.45
C GLU A 192 22.42 7.07 -17.33
N SER A 193 22.07 7.53 -16.13
CA SER A 193 20.73 8.04 -15.84
C SER A 193 20.63 9.56 -15.87
N GLY A 194 21.77 10.26 -15.84
CA GLY A 194 21.82 11.71 -15.67
C GLY A 194 21.45 12.19 -14.26
N LEU A 195 21.20 11.27 -13.31
CA LEU A 195 20.91 11.62 -11.92
C LEU A 195 22.10 12.33 -11.28
N THR A 196 21.86 13.49 -10.68
CA THR A 196 22.86 14.17 -9.84
C THR A 196 22.77 13.74 -8.37
N ASP A 197 23.80 14.02 -7.55
CA ASP A 197 23.77 13.88 -6.07
C ASP A 197 23.28 12.48 -5.57
N VAL A 198 23.74 11.43 -6.23
CA VAL A 198 23.32 10.04 -6.00
C VAL A 198 23.91 9.53 -4.67
N GLU A 199 23.06 9.26 -3.68
CA GLU A 199 23.47 8.71 -2.38
C GLU A 199 22.76 7.38 -2.11
N PHE A 200 23.52 6.29 -2.11
CA PHE A 200 23.00 4.96 -1.83
C PHE A 200 22.79 4.75 -0.33
N ILE A 201 21.58 4.33 0.04
CA ILE A 201 21.24 3.94 1.40
C ILE A 201 21.42 2.44 1.63
N SER A 202 21.13 1.63 0.61
CA SER A 202 21.30 0.17 0.62
C SER A 202 22.16 -0.24 -0.57
N PHE A 203 23.05 -1.20 -0.37
CA PHE A 203 23.97 -1.68 -1.40
C PHE A 203 24.34 -3.14 -1.15
N VAL A 204 24.00 -4.01 -2.10
CA VAL A 204 24.37 -5.43 -2.05
C VAL A 204 24.45 -6.02 -3.44
N ASN A 205 25.42 -6.91 -3.67
CA ASN A 205 25.43 -7.73 -4.88
C ASN A 205 24.18 -8.64 -4.87
N ALA A 206 23.36 -8.59 -5.92
CA ALA A 206 22.08 -9.30 -5.95
C ALA A 206 22.23 -10.83 -5.93
N ARG A 207 23.42 -11.36 -6.21
CA ARG A 207 23.76 -12.79 -6.12
C ARG A 207 24.47 -13.15 -4.81
N ALA A 208 24.72 -12.18 -3.93
CA ALA A 208 25.32 -12.47 -2.64
C ALA A 208 24.41 -13.35 -1.79
N PHE A 209 24.99 -14.36 -1.15
CA PHE A 209 24.27 -15.30 -0.27
C PHE A 209 23.38 -14.59 0.75
N ARG A 210 23.88 -13.49 1.34
CA ARG A 210 23.14 -12.71 2.34
C ARG A 210 21.82 -12.14 1.83
N TRP A 211 21.82 -11.63 0.59
CA TRP A 211 20.62 -11.12 -0.06
C TRP A 211 19.70 -12.28 -0.45
N LEU A 212 20.23 -13.32 -1.09
CA LEU A 212 19.45 -14.50 -1.48
C LEU A 212 18.74 -15.17 -0.28
N LEU A 213 19.37 -15.19 0.89
CA LEU A 213 18.75 -15.70 2.12
C LEU A 213 17.55 -14.84 2.55
N HIS A 214 17.68 -13.51 2.53
CA HIS A 214 16.56 -12.59 2.81
C HIS A 214 15.40 -12.82 1.84
N VAL A 215 15.72 -12.99 0.55
CA VAL A 215 14.73 -13.28 -0.50
C VAL A 215 13.99 -14.58 -0.24
N ILE A 216 14.70 -15.67 0.08
CA ILE A 216 14.08 -16.96 0.42
C ILE A 216 13.15 -16.83 1.61
N VAL A 217 13.56 -16.08 2.64
CA VAL A 217 12.72 -15.83 3.83
C VAL A 217 11.44 -15.08 3.44
N MET A 218 11.53 -14.05 2.58
CA MET A 218 10.35 -13.32 2.08
C MET A 218 9.44 -14.20 1.20
N LEU A 219 10.01 -15.09 0.38
CA LEU A 219 9.27 -16.07 -0.43
C LEU A 219 8.51 -17.10 0.40
N ILE A 220 8.90 -17.33 1.66
CA ILE A 220 8.18 -18.21 2.58
C ILE A 220 7.09 -17.42 3.34
N ILE A 221 7.44 -16.24 3.85
CA ILE A 221 6.54 -15.41 4.66
C ILE A 221 5.33 -14.95 3.84
N LEU A 222 5.56 -14.39 2.63
CA LEU A 222 4.50 -13.79 1.83
C LEU A 222 3.40 -14.81 1.44
N PRO A 223 3.71 -15.99 0.87
CA PRO A 223 2.68 -16.99 0.60
C PRO A 223 2.00 -17.51 1.87
N GLY A 224 2.74 -17.68 2.98
CA GLY A 224 2.18 -18.09 4.27
C GLY A 224 1.08 -17.14 4.74
N PHE A 225 1.30 -15.84 4.59
CA PHE A 225 0.32 -14.79 4.89
C PHE A 225 -0.93 -14.89 4.00
N TYR A 226 -0.75 -15.07 2.69
CA TYR A 226 -1.87 -15.23 1.76
C TYR A 226 -2.67 -16.51 2.00
N ILE A 227 -2.01 -17.60 2.40
CA ILE A 227 -2.69 -18.85 2.80
C ILE A 227 -3.63 -18.57 3.99
N ILE A 228 -3.18 -17.86 5.02
CA ILE A 228 -4.00 -17.51 6.18
C ILE A 228 -5.19 -16.64 5.76
N VAL A 229 -4.97 -15.60 4.95
CA VAL A 229 -6.02 -14.72 4.43
C VAL A 229 -7.05 -15.51 3.62
N CYS A 230 -6.61 -16.40 2.73
CA CYS A 230 -7.48 -17.26 1.93
C CYS A 230 -8.32 -18.19 2.80
N ILE A 231 -7.73 -18.85 3.80
CA ILE A 231 -8.46 -19.71 4.75
C ILE A 231 -9.54 -18.90 5.49
N CYS A 232 -9.17 -17.74 6.02
CA CYS A 232 -10.09 -16.85 6.72
C CYS A 232 -11.23 -16.39 5.80
N MET A 233 -10.90 -15.97 4.57
CA MET A 233 -11.86 -15.51 3.57
C MET A 233 -12.87 -16.61 3.22
N ILE A 234 -12.42 -17.84 2.94
CA ILE A 234 -13.29 -18.95 2.58
C ILE A 234 -14.27 -19.24 3.73
N LYS A 235 -13.78 -19.30 4.97
CA LYS A 235 -14.63 -19.55 6.14
C LYS A 235 -15.63 -18.41 6.39
N ILE A 236 -15.19 -17.15 6.27
CA ILE A 236 -16.06 -15.98 6.39
C ILE A 236 -17.17 -16.02 5.32
N ARG A 237 -16.83 -16.30 4.06
CA ARG A 237 -17.81 -16.38 2.96
C ARG A 237 -18.87 -17.44 3.23
N LYS A 238 -18.49 -18.63 3.71
CA LYS A 238 -19.43 -19.70 4.05
C LYS A 238 -20.45 -19.25 5.11
N VAL A 239 -19.98 -18.63 6.20
CA VAL A 239 -20.88 -18.14 7.27
C VAL A 239 -21.77 -17.01 6.78
N VAL A 240 -21.24 -16.06 6.01
CA VAL A 240 -22.02 -14.93 5.47
C VAL A 240 -23.13 -15.41 4.52
N GLN A 241 -22.88 -16.47 3.75
CA GLN A 241 -23.91 -17.07 2.89
C GLN A 241 -25.08 -17.66 3.66
N GLN A 242 -24.82 -18.20 4.86
CA GLN A 242 -25.79 -18.83 5.76
C GLN A 242 -26.55 -17.83 6.65
N MET A 243 -26.26 -16.52 6.60
CA MET A 243 -26.97 -15.52 7.40
C MET A 243 -28.41 -15.32 6.91
N ASN A 244 -29.38 -15.46 7.82
CA ASN A 244 -30.81 -15.25 7.54
C ASN A 244 -31.20 -13.76 7.41
N VAL A 245 -30.44 -12.85 8.03
CA VAL A 245 -30.74 -11.41 8.01
C VAL A 245 -30.19 -10.77 6.73
N LEU A 246 -31.05 -10.57 5.74
CA LEU A 246 -30.67 -10.10 4.39
C LEU A 246 -29.86 -8.79 4.40
N LYS A 247 -30.24 -7.81 5.24
CA LYS A 247 -29.53 -6.53 5.37
C LYS A 247 -28.11 -6.69 5.93
N LEU A 248 -27.94 -7.58 6.92
CA LEU A 248 -26.64 -7.88 7.51
C LEU A 248 -25.75 -8.65 6.52
N LYS A 249 -26.36 -9.58 5.78
CA LYS A 249 -25.71 -10.34 4.71
C LYS A 249 -25.17 -9.42 3.61
N GLU A 250 -26.01 -8.52 3.08
CA GLU A 250 -25.60 -7.58 2.03
C GLU A 250 -24.45 -6.69 2.48
N TYR A 251 -24.51 -6.15 3.70
CA TYR A 251 -23.44 -5.32 4.22
C TYR A 251 -22.15 -6.13 4.46
N SER A 252 -22.25 -7.32 5.03
CA SER A 252 -21.08 -8.18 5.25
C SER A 252 -20.39 -8.56 3.93
N LEU A 253 -21.17 -8.73 2.84
CA LEU A 253 -20.62 -8.91 1.49
C LEU A 253 -19.88 -7.66 1.01
N GLN A 254 -20.43 -6.46 1.18
CA GLN A 254 -19.76 -5.20 0.81
C GLN A 254 -18.45 -5.01 1.56
N VAL A 255 -18.44 -5.27 2.87
CA VAL A 255 -17.21 -5.18 3.68
C VAL A 255 -16.20 -6.27 3.32
N SER A 256 -16.66 -7.47 2.97
CA SER A 256 -15.79 -8.52 2.40
C SER A 256 -15.18 -8.12 1.08
N ALA A 257 -15.91 -7.43 0.22
CA ALA A 257 -15.35 -6.92 -1.03
C ALA A 257 -14.29 -5.86 -0.74
N ALA A 258 -14.56 -4.92 0.17
CA ALA A 258 -13.61 -3.88 0.57
C ALA A 258 -12.32 -4.47 1.18
N LEU A 259 -12.43 -5.35 2.16
CA LEU A 259 -11.28 -6.03 2.75
C LEU A 259 -10.52 -6.90 1.75
N LEU A 260 -11.22 -7.54 0.81
CA LEU A 260 -10.56 -8.31 -0.26
C LEU A 260 -9.75 -7.39 -1.17
N PHE A 261 -10.31 -6.24 -1.54
CA PHE A 261 -9.57 -5.24 -2.29
C PHE A 261 -8.33 -4.79 -1.51
N GLN A 262 -8.46 -4.55 -0.20
CA GLN A 262 -7.33 -4.21 0.68
C GLN A 262 -6.26 -5.32 0.73
N ALA A 263 -6.67 -6.59 0.79
CA ALA A 263 -5.75 -7.73 0.79
C ALA A 263 -5.03 -7.95 -0.56
N LEU A 264 -5.61 -7.47 -1.66
CA LEU A 264 -4.97 -7.48 -2.98
C LEU A 264 -3.91 -6.39 -3.12
N LEU A 265 -3.99 -5.29 -2.35
CA LEU A 265 -3.01 -4.20 -2.46
C LEU A 265 -1.57 -4.65 -2.15
N PRO A 266 -1.30 -5.39 -1.05
CA PRO A 266 0.03 -5.95 -0.82
C PRO A 266 0.48 -6.99 -1.87
N SER A 267 -0.41 -7.50 -2.72
CA SER A 267 -0.01 -8.41 -3.80
C SER A 267 0.74 -7.67 -4.90
N PHE A 268 0.33 -6.43 -5.19
CA PHE A 268 1.08 -5.56 -6.10
C PHE A 268 2.47 -5.27 -5.55
N GLU A 269 2.58 -5.02 -4.25
CA GLU A 269 3.87 -4.89 -3.58
C GLU A 269 4.70 -6.17 -3.71
N ALA A 270 4.16 -7.33 -3.34
CA ALA A 270 4.88 -8.60 -3.47
C ALA A 270 5.39 -8.86 -4.90
N ILE A 271 4.58 -8.55 -5.92
CA ILE A 271 4.96 -8.66 -7.33
C ILE A 271 6.09 -7.69 -7.64
N SER A 272 5.96 -6.41 -7.29
CA SER A 272 6.99 -5.40 -7.50
C SER A 272 8.32 -5.79 -6.84
N TRP A 273 8.28 -6.24 -5.59
CA TRP A 273 9.44 -6.72 -4.86
C TRP A 273 10.07 -7.96 -5.50
N THR A 274 9.24 -8.89 -5.98
CA THR A 274 9.71 -10.06 -6.73
C THR A 274 10.47 -9.60 -7.98
N ILE A 275 9.90 -8.68 -8.75
CA ILE A 275 10.56 -8.14 -9.94
C ILE A 275 11.87 -7.45 -9.56
N GLN A 276 11.85 -6.54 -8.58
CA GLN A 276 13.05 -5.82 -8.10
C GLN A 276 14.13 -6.76 -7.54
N THR A 277 13.76 -7.97 -7.10
CA THR A 277 14.66 -8.94 -6.51
C THR A 277 15.26 -9.88 -7.56
N PHE A 278 14.44 -10.41 -8.46
CA PHE A 278 14.86 -11.44 -9.42
C PHE A 278 15.42 -10.86 -10.72
N VAL A 279 14.92 -9.70 -11.17
CA VAL A 279 15.46 -9.04 -12.37
C VAL A 279 16.96 -8.76 -12.26
N PRO A 280 17.51 -8.19 -11.15
CA PRO A 280 18.96 -8.00 -11.00
C PRO A 280 19.80 -9.26 -11.17
N VAL A 281 19.26 -10.41 -10.77
CA VAL A 281 19.96 -11.68 -10.80
C VAL A 281 20.11 -12.17 -12.24
N LEU A 282 19.07 -11.95 -13.04
CA LEU A 282 18.95 -12.44 -14.42
C LEU A 282 19.46 -11.44 -15.46
N ILE A 283 19.28 -10.14 -15.21
CA ILE A 283 19.61 -9.04 -16.12
C ILE A 283 20.65 -8.16 -15.41
N THR A 284 21.88 -8.23 -15.89
CA THR A 284 23.03 -7.51 -15.29
C THR A 284 23.40 -6.22 -16.02
N GLU A 285 22.92 -6.03 -17.25
CA GLU A 285 23.22 -4.89 -18.13
C GLU A 285 21.91 -4.26 -18.69
N GLY A 286 21.89 -2.95 -18.94
CA GLY A 286 20.77 -2.23 -19.58
C GLY A 286 20.09 -1.14 -18.71
N ASN A 287 19.03 -0.51 -19.24
CA ASN A 287 18.28 0.65 -18.68
C ASN A 287 17.58 0.36 -17.34
N THR A 288 18.39 0.09 -16.33
CA THR A 288 17.91 -0.53 -15.11
C THR A 288 17.10 0.44 -14.25
N VAL A 289 17.39 1.73 -14.37
CA VAL A 289 16.65 2.81 -13.73
C VAL A 289 15.20 2.88 -14.23
N LEU A 290 14.96 2.68 -15.53
CA LEU A 290 13.60 2.69 -16.10
C LEU A 290 12.75 1.53 -15.54
N TYR A 291 13.32 0.33 -15.46
CA TYR A 291 12.63 -0.83 -14.88
C TYR A 291 12.30 -0.63 -13.40
N THR A 292 13.18 0.04 -12.68
CA THR A 292 12.97 0.25 -11.25
C THR A 292 11.92 1.33 -10.99
N VAL A 293 11.84 2.35 -11.84
CA VAL A 293 10.76 3.35 -11.83
C VAL A 293 9.38 2.69 -12.01
N PHE A 294 9.20 1.83 -13.00
CA PHE A 294 7.88 1.24 -13.28
C PHE A 294 7.41 0.22 -12.24
N THR A 295 8.33 -0.43 -11.54
CA THR A 295 7.97 -1.44 -10.52
C THR A 295 7.65 -0.81 -9.17
N ASP A 296 8.20 0.36 -8.86
CA ASP A 296 8.06 0.99 -7.56
C ASP A 296 6.84 1.91 -7.46
N ILE A 297 6.46 2.59 -8.55
CA ILE A 297 5.28 3.48 -8.61
C ILE A 297 4.00 2.83 -8.03
N PRO A 298 3.64 1.58 -8.36
CA PRO A 298 2.46 0.94 -7.79
C PRO A 298 2.48 0.82 -6.28
N ILE A 299 3.66 0.63 -5.67
CA ILE A 299 3.83 0.51 -4.21
C ILE A 299 3.46 1.84 -3.53
N HIS A 300 3.95 2.95 -4.08
CA HIS A 300 3.66 4.30 -3.56
C HIS A 300 2.17 4.65 -3.64
N LEU A 301 1.42 4.10 -4.60
CA LEU A 301 0.00 4.37 -4.75
C LEU A 301 -0.90 3.63 -3.74
N ILE A 302 -0.40 2.60 -3.05
CA ILE A 302 -1.20 1.74 -2.16
C ILE A 302 -1.99 2.54 -1.10
N PRO A 303 -1.36 3.45 -0.32
CA PRO A 303 -2.07 4.22 0.72
C PRO A 303 -3.17 5.13 0.19
N ALA A 304 -3.09 5.52 -1.10
CA ALA A 304 -4.11 6.33 -1.77
C ALA A 304 -5.23 5.44 -2.37
N LEU A 305 -4.88 4.29 -2.94
CA LEU A 305 -5.83 3.35 -3.53
C LEU A 305 -6.72 2.69 -2.48
N ASN A 306 -6.18 2.41 -1.30
CA ASN A 306 -6.90 1.78 -0.19
C ASN A 306 -8.21 2.53 0.19
N PRO A 307 -8.17 3.82 0.57
CA PRO A 307 -9.38 4.55 0.92
C PRO A 307 -10.33 4.70 -0.27
N ILE A 308 -9.82 4.86 -1.49
CA ILE A 308 -10.65 4.92 -2.72
C ILE A 308 -11.46 3.64 -2.88
N GLY A 309 -10.79 2.49 -2.87
CA GLY A 309 -11.45 1.20 -3.01
C GLY A 309 -12.50 0.98 -1.92
N THR A 310 -12.18 1.34 -0.68
CA THR A 310 -13.12 1.26 0.44
C THR A 310 -14.35 2.16 0.23
N ILE A 311 -14.16 3.41 -0.19
CA ILE A 311 -15.26 4.35 -0.47
C ILE A 311 -16.15 3.82 -1.60
N LEU A 312 -15.56 3.29 -2.68
CA LEU A 312 -16.30 2.80 -3.84
C LEU A 312 -17.05 1.50 -3.56
N LEU A 313 -16.49 0.60 -2.75
CA LEU A 313 -17.06 -0.72 -2.45
C LEU A 313 -18.13 -0.68 -1.36
N VAL A 314 -18.01 0.23 -0.38
CA VAL A 314 -18.98 0.37 0.72
C VAL A 314 -20.12 1.30 0.31
N ALA A 315 -21.32 0.76 0.08
CA ALA A 315 -22.41 1.51 -0.54
C ALA A 315 -22.86 2.77 0.21
N PRO A 316 -22.93 2.81 1.56
CA PRO A 316 -23.21 4.05 2.29
C PRO A 316 -22.18 5.17 2.03
N TYR A 317 -20.90 4.81 1.90
CA TYR A 317 -19.81 5.76 1.67
C TYR A 317 -19.88 6.31 0.25
N ARG A 318 -19.93 5.42 -0.75
CA ARG A 318 -20.12 5.77 -2.16
C ARG A 318 -21.32 6.68 -2.37
N ARG A 319 -22.49 6.33 -1.80
CA ARG A 319 -23.71 7.13 -1.91
C ARG A 319 -23.55 8.53 -1.30
N SER A 320 -22.87 8.63 -0.16
CA SER A 320 -22.61 9.93 0.48
C SER A 320 -21.72 10.81 -0.38
N VAL A 321 -20.62 10.27 -0.91
CA VAL A 321 -19.68 11.00 -1.78
C VAL A 321 -20.35 11.41 -3.09
N PHE A 322 -21.04 10.50 -3.77
CA PHE A 322 -21.74 10.81 -5.03
C PHE A 322 -22.90 11.80 -4.85
N ARG A 323 -23.51 11.84 -3.66
CA ARG A 323 -24.54 12.85 -3.35
C ARG A 323 -23.92 14.22 -3.18
N TYR A 324 -22.77 14.32 -2.53
CA TYR A 324 -22.02 15.56 -2.38
C TYR A 324 -21.63 16.15 -3.75
N PHE A 325 -21.14 15.31 -4.66
CA PHE A 325 -20.81 15.71 -6.03
C PHE A 325 -22.03 15.87 -6.98
N GLY A 326 -23.27 15.73 -6.48
CA GLY A 326 -24.48 15.89 -7.31
C GLY A 326 -24.76 14.76 -8.32
N ILE A 327 -23.88 13.76 -8.43
CA ILE A 327 -23.98 12.63 -9.38
C ILE A 327 -25.27 11.82 -9.15
N THR A 328 -25.70 11.66 -7.89
CA THR A 328 -26.90 10.85 -7.58
C THR A 328 -28.20 11.48 -8.08
N LYS A 329 -28.26 12.81 -8.23
CA LYS A 329 -29.44 13.49 -8.80
C LYS A 329 -29.58 13.15 -10.29
N ALA A 330 -28.46 13.08 -11.00
CA ALA A 330 -28.43 12.70 -12.42
C ALA A 330 -28.85 11.22 -12.62
N GLN A 331 -28.29 10.29 -11.84
CA GLN A 331 -28.65 8.87 -11.92
C GLN A 331 -30.12 8.61 -11.51
N THR A 332 -30.60 9.26 -10.46
CA THR A 332 -32.02 9.12 -10.04
C THR A 332 -32.97 9.65 -11.12
N LYS A 333 -32.59 10.73 -11.84
CA LYS A 333 -33.36 11.26 -12.96
C LYS A 333 -33.41 10.26 -14.13
N ILE A 334 -32.28 9.66 -14.48
CA ILE A 334 -32.20 8.64 -15.56
C ILE A 334 -33.04 7.41 -15.21
N ILE A 335 -32.89 6.86 -13.99
CA ILE A 335 -33.66 5.69 -13.54
C ILE A 335 -35.16 6.02 -13.56
N ARG A 336 -35.56 7.20 -13.06
CA ARG A 336 -36.97 7.64 -13.11
C ARG A 336 -37.48 7.69 -14.55
N ILE A 337 -36.73 8.30 -15.48
CA ILE A 337 -37.09 8.37 -16.90
C ILE A 337 -37.27 6.95 -17.48
N GLN A 338 -36.34 6.03 -17.22
CA GLN A 338 -36.45 4.64 -17.68
C GLN A 338 -37.66 3.91 -17.10
N THR A 339 -37.94 4.07 -15.81
CA THR A 339 -39.14 3.49 -15.20
C THR A 339 -40.41 4.09 -15.79
N THR A 340 -40.48 5.41 -16.00
CA THR A 340 -41.64 6.07 -16.63
C THR A 340 -41.85 5.57 -18.06
N ILE A 341 -40.78 5.36 -18.83
CA ILE A 341 -40.84 4.77 -20.19
C ILE A 341 -41.38 3.34 -20.12
N GLN A 342 -40.87 2.49 -19.22
CA GLN A 342 -41.34 1.11 -19.07
C GLN A 342 -42.81 1.04 -18.63
N THR A 343 -43.23 1.91 -17.69
CA THR A 343 -44.63 1.98 -17.25
C THR A 343 -45.55 2.47 -18.38
N LYS A 344 -45.12 3.47 -19.15
CA LYS A 344 -45.89 3.97 -20.31
C LYS A 344 -46.03 2.88 -21.39
N ARG A 345 -44.95 2.15 -21.69
CA ARG A 345 -44.95 1.06 -22.66
C ARG A 345 -45.81 -0.13 -22.22
N ARG A 346 -45.89 -0.44 -20.92
CA ARG A 346 -46.81 -1.46 -20.41
C ARG A 346 -48.28 -1.04 -20.49
N ARG A 347 -48.59 0.25 -20.36
CA ARG A 347 -49.97 0.75 -20.51
C ARG A 347 -50.47 0.76 -21.96
N THR A 348 -49.60 0.91 -22.95
CA THR A 348 -49.99 0.84 -24.37
C THR A 348 -50.14 -0.58 -24.91
N VAL A 349 -49.81 -1.62 -24.14
CA VAL A 349 -50.01 -3.04 -24.52
C VAL A 349 -51.22 -3.62 -23.78
N SER A 350 -52.25 -2.81 -23.51
CA SER A 350 -53.56 -3.32 -23.12
C SER A 350 -54.29 -3.85 -24.36
N ILE A 351 -54.04 -5.13 -24.64
CA ILE A 351 -55.00 -6.16 -25.04
C ILE A 351 -56.19 -5.63 -25.87
N HIS A 352 -56.12 -5.77 -27.20
CA HIS A 352 -57.33 -6.02 -27.96
C HIS A 352 -57.81 -7.44 -27.56
N PRO A 353 -59.03 -7.59 -27.01
CA PRO A 353 -59.60 -8.92 -26.83
C PRO A 353 -59.86 -9.50 -28.23
N THR A 354 -59.07 -10.50 -28.62
CA THR A 354 -59.41 -11.35 -29.75
C THR A 354 -60.60 -12.20 -29.34
N TYR A 355 -61.80 -11.78 -29.73
CA TYR A 355 -62.98 -12.64 -29.76
C TYR A 355 -62.73 -13.73 -30.82
N GLY A 356 -62.43 -14.94 -30.38
CA GLY A 356 -62.43 -16.13 -31.22
C GLY A 356 -63.84 -16.70 -31.28
N ASN A 357 -64.36 -16.83 -32.50
CA ASN A 357 -65.58 -17.55 -32.86
C ASN A 357 -65.40 -19.06 -32.75
#